data_AF-A0A949EJ09-F1
#
_entry.id   AF-A0A949EJ09-F1
#
_cell.length_a   1.000
_cell.length_b   1.000
_cell.length_c   1.000
_cell.angle_alpha   90.00
_cell.angle_beta   90.00
_cell.angle_gamma   90.00
#
_symmetry.space_group_name_H-M   'P 1'
#
loop_
_entity.id
_entity.type
_entity.pdbx_description
1 polymer ?
#
loop_
_entity_poly.entity_id
_entity_poly.type
_entity_poly.pdbx_seq_one_letter_code
_entity_poly.pdbx_strand_id
1 'polypeptide(L)'
;MVRKLIVLTLLVALTATSSIAFAADVYVTKNGKKYHDKECLLIKNKEATAKSKEDAIETGYTPCRRCFKEDVIVEEKYAVDKDAKLKEKK
;
A
#
# COMPACT_ATOMS: atom_id res chain seq x y z
N MET A 1 19.80 -43.06 10.45
CA MET A 1 18.56 -42.39 9.97
C MET A 1 18.26 -41.11 10.75
N VAL A 2 18.62 -41.04 12.04
CA VAL A 2 18.44 -39.85 12.91
C VAL A 2 19.13 -38.57 12.39
N ARG A 3 20.34 -38.68 11.82
CA ARG A 3 21.06 -37.52 11.23
C ARG A 3 20.30 -36.89 10.05
N LYS A 4 19.58 -37.68 9.24
CA LYS A 4 18.75 -37.17 8.14
C LYS A 4 17.49 -36.47 8.65
N LEU A 5 16.91 -36.98 9.76
CA LEU A 5 15.77 -36.35 10.43
C LEU A 5 16.13 -35.01 11.05
N ILE A 6 17.32 -34.90 11.67
CA ILE A 6 17.82 -33.65 12.27
C ILE A 6 18.07 -32.58 11.18
N VAL A 7 18.62 -32.99 10.03
CA VAL A 7 18.85 -32.06 8.91
C VAL A 7 17.53 -31.60 8.29
N LEU A 8 16.54 -32.50 8.17
CA LEU A 8 15.20 -32.17 7.66
C LEU A 8 14.44 -31.21 8.57
N THR A 9 14.48 -31.42 9.88
CA THR A 9 13.81 -30.52 10.84
C THR A 9 14.46 -29.14 10.87
N LEU A 10 15.79 -29.06 10.73
CA LEU A 10 16.52 -27.79 10.66
C LEU A 10 16.23 -27.03 9.35
N LEU A 11 16.04 -27.74 8.23
CA LEU A 11 15.70 -27.14 6.94
C LEU A 11 14.27 -26.56 6.93
N VAL A 12 13.31 -27.28 7.53
CA VAL A 12 11.91 -26.82 7.63
C VAL A 12 11.79 -25.62 8.56
N ALA A 13 12.51 -25.62 9.69
CA ALA A 13 12.55 -24.48 10.61
C ALA A 13 13.12 -23.21 9.95
N LEU A 14 14.10 -23.35 9.04
CA LEU A 14 14.72 -22.22 8.34
C LEU A 14 13.77 -21.55 7.33
N THR A 15 12.84 -22.30 6.74
CA THR A 15 11.91 -21.77 5.72
C THR A 15 10.71 -21.02 6.30
N ALA A 16 10.38 -21.25 7.57
CA ALA A 16 9.16 -20.74 8.20
C ALA A 16 9.24 -19.25 8.63
N THR A 17 10.40 -18.61 8.55
CA THR A 17 10.59 -17.21 8.98
C THR A 17 10.37 -16.17 7.88
N SER A 18 10.01 -16.60 6.66
CA SER A 18 10.12 -15.77 5.45
C SER A 18 8.99 -14.76 5.20
N SER A 19 8.02 -14.60 6.11
CA SER A 19 6.76 -13.90 5.78
C SER A 19 6.34 -12.88 6.84
N ILE A 20 7.19 -11.90 7.13
CA ILE A 20 6.77 -10.69 7.84
C ILE A 20 6.57 -9.58 6.80
N ALA A 21 5.33 -9.38 6.37
CA ALA A 21 4.96 -8.27 5.49
C ALA A 21 4.67 -7.03 6.35
N PHE A 22 5.55 -6.03 6.28
CA PHE A 22 5.31 -4.73 6.90
C PHE A 22 4.54 -3.86 5.90
N ALA A 23 3.22 -3.78 6.08
CA ALA A 23 2.40 -2.82 5.34
C ALA A 23 2.61 -1.41 5.92
N ALA A 24 2.65 -0.40 5.05
CA ALA A 24 2.71 0.99 5.48
C ALA A 24 1.30 1.48 5.84
N ASP A 25 1.11 1.90 7.10
CA ASP A 25 -0.17 2.44 7.57
C ASP A 25 -0.38 3.88 7.06
N VAL A 26 -1.53 4.12 6.43
CA VAL A 26 -2.02 5.44 6.02
C VAL A 26 -3.34 5.76 6.73
N TYR A 27 -3.67 7.05 6.83
CA TYR A 27 -4.83 7.53 7.57
C TYR A 27 -5.89 8.09 6.63
N VAL A 28 -7.11 7.57 6.73
CA VAL A 28 -8.27 8.06 5.98
C VAL A 28 -9.29 8.69 6.92
N THR A 29 -9.82 9.86 6.55
CA THR A 29 -10.89 10.51 7.32
C THR A 29 -12.25 9.98 6.88
N LYS A 30 -13.22 9.87 7.80
CA LYS A 30 -14.58 9.37 7.52
C LYS A 30 -15.28 10.00 6.31
N ASN A 31 -15.07 11.30 6.10
CA ASN A 31 -15.72 12.08 5.02
C ASN A 31 -14.80 12.39 3.83
N GLY A 32 -13.52 11.98 3.88
CA GLY A 32 -12.53 12.35 2.89
C GLY A 32 -12.22 11.21 1.93
N LYS A 33 -12.03 11.53 0.65
CA LYS A 33 -11.59 10.56 -0.38
C LYS A 33 -10.07 10.46 -0.51
N LYS A 34 -9.35 10.93 0.50
CA LYS A 34 -7.89 11.03 0.46
C LYS A 34 -7.25 10.28 1.62
N TYR A 35 -6.16 9.61 1.34
CA TYR A 35 -5.29 9.06 2.38
C TYR A 35 -4.20 10.07 2.73
N HIS A 36 -3.87 10.09 4.02
CA HIS A 36 -3.02 11.08 4.67
C HIS A 36 -1.96 10.38 5.51
N ASP A 37 -0.87 11.10 5.76
CA ASP A 37 0.09 10.70 6.78
C ASP A 37 -0.44 11.00 8.19
N LYS A 38 0.07 10.30 9.22
CA LYS A 38 -0.30 10.49 10.63
C LYS A 38 -0.13 11.95 11.08
N GLU A 39 0.91 12.62 10.60
CA GLU A 39 1.26 13.99 11.01
C GLU A 39 0.57 15.07 10.15
N CYS A 40 -0.37 14.67 9.29
CA CYS A 40 -1.05 15.61 8.41
C CYS A 40 -1.92 16.62 9.19
N LEU A 41 -1.62 17.91 9.02
CA LEU A 41 -2.38 19.01 9.63
C LEU A 41 -3.87 19.01 9.26
N LEU A 42 -4.26 18.41 8.13
CA LEU A 42 -5.65 18.37 7.67
C LEU A 42 -6.52 17.39 8.46
N ILE A 43 -5.90 16.39 9.11
CA ILE A 43 -6.59 15.35 9.88
C ILE A 43 -6.38 15.50 11.39
N LYS A 44 -5.50 16.40 11.83
CA LYS A 44 -5.11 16.58 13.24
C LYS A 44 -6.30 16.78 14.21
N ASN A 45 -7.39 17.37 13.74
CA ASN A 45 -8.61 17.61 14.54
C ASN A 45 -9.81 16.79 14.04
N LYS A 46 -9.58 15.69 13.32
CA LYS A 46 -10.62 14.86 12.72
C LYS A 46 -10.44 13.40 13.11
N GLU A 47 -11.54 12.67 13.12
CA GLU A 47 -11.51 11.22 13.23
C GLU A 47 -10.90 10.63 11.95
N ALA A 48 -9.77 9.95 12.11
CA ALA A 48 -9.06 9.25 11.05
C ALA A 48 -8.86 7.78 11.43
N THR A 49 -9.03 6.91 10.45
CA THR A 49 -8.85 5.46 10.61
C THR A 49 -7.58 5.05 9.90
N ALA A 50 -6.74 4.26 10.58
CA ALA A 50 -5.56 3.66 9.97
C ALA A 50 -5.99 2.54 9.01
N LYS A 51 -5.35 2.50 7.85
CA LYS A 51 -5.60 1.53 6.77
C LYS A 51 -4.29 1.30 6.02
N SER A 52 -4.09 0.13 5.44
CA SER A 52 -2.91 -0.14 4.60
C SER A 52 -2.91 0.76 3.36
N LYS A 53 -1.73 1.20 2.90
CA LYS A 53 -1.60 2.01 1.66
C LYS A 53 -2.24 1.31 0.46
N GLU A 54 -2.00 0.02 0.32
CA GLU A 54 -2.50 -0.82 -0.77
C GLU A 54 -4.03 -0.86 -0.75
N ASP A 55 -4.61 -1.15 0.41
CA ASP A 55 -6.07 -1.19 0.59
C ASP A 55 -6.70 0.19 0.32
N ALA A 56 -6.02 1.29 0.66
CA ALA A 56 -6.50 2.64 0.39
C ALA A 56 -6.56 2.93 -1.11
N ILE A 57 -5.52 2.52 -1.86
CA ILE A 57 -5.49 2.68 -3.32
C ILE A 57 -6.55 1.78 -3.98
N GLU A 58 -6.66 0.51 -3.56
CA GLU A 58 -7.66 -0.42 -4.11
C GLU A 58 -9.09 0.05 -3.85
N THR A 59 -9.35 0.65 -2.69
CA THR A 59 -10.66 1.24 -2.38
C THR A 59 -10.91 2.59 -3.04
N GLY A 60 -9.98 3.09 -3.86
CA GLY A 60 -10.14 4.30 -4.66
C GLY A 60 -9.86 5.61 -3.91
N TYR A 61 -9.14 5.56 -2.79
CA TYR A 61 -8.66 6.76 -2.12
C TYR A 61 -7.48 7.35 -2.87
N THR A 62 -7.47 8.67 -2.98
CA THR A 62 -6.42 9.41 -3.69
C THR A 62 -5.35 9.92 -2.72
N PRO A 63 -4.08 10.05 -3.13
CA PRO A 63 -3.03 10.60 -2.28
C PRO A 63 -3.30 12.06 -1.88
N CYS A 64 -2.99 12.39 -0.64
CA CYS A 64 -2.91 13.78 -0.21
C CYS A 64 -1.69 14.46 -0.84
N ARG A 65 -1.91 15.50 -1.66
CA ARG A 65 -0.86 16.33 -2.30
C ARG A 65 0.20 16.92 -1.35
N ARG A 66 -0.07 16.99 -0.04
CA ARG A 66 0.92 17.48 0.94
C ARG A 66 1.72 16.34 1.58
N CYS A 67 1.08 15.19 1.81
CA CYS A 67 1.71 14.04 2.47
C CYS A 67 2.46 13.17 1.47
N PHE A 68 1.87 12.96 0.29
CA PHE A 68 2.32 12.01 -0.71
C PHE A 68 2.39 12.71 -2.07
N LYS A 69 3.35 13.65 -2.23
CA LYS A 69 3.52 14.37 -3.50
C LYS A 69 3.92 13.44 -4.65
N GLU A 70 4.76 12.46 -4.36
CA GLU A 70 5.29 11.51 -5.34
C GLU A 70 4.16 10.63 -5.91
N ASP A 71 3.29 10.11 -5.04
CA ASP A 71 2.16 9.25 -5.44
C ASP A 71 1.14 9.99 -6.34
N VAL A 72 1.00 11.31 -6.20
CA VAL A 72 0.12 12.12 -7.08
C VAL A 72 0.63 12.15 -8.52
N ILE A 73 1.95 12.16 -8.73
CA ILE A 73 2.54 12.23 -10.07
C ILE A 73 2.41 10.89 -10.81
N VAL A 74 2.36 9.79 -10.05
CA VAL A 74 2.18 8.44 -10.61
C VAL A 74 0.75 8.25 -11.15
N GLU A 75 -0.27 8.71 -10.43
CA GLU A 75 -1.67 8.67 -10.88
C GLU A 75 -1.88 9.37 -12.23
N GLU A 76 -1.28 10.56 -12.42
CA GLU A 76 -1.38 11.31 -13.69
C GLU A 76 -0.69 10.58 -14.85
N LYS A 77 0.48 9.95 -14.64
CA LYS A 77 1.15 9.18 -15.68
C LYS A 77 0.33 7.96 -16.11
N TYR A 78 -0.13 7.16 -15.14
CA TYR A 78 -0.94 5.97 -15.44
C TYR A 78 -2.32 6.28 -16.06
N ALA A 79 -2.89 7.46 -15.80
CA ALA A 79 -4.10 7.91 -16.48
C ALA A 79 -3.82 8.25 -17.96
N VAL A 80 -2.73 8.97 -18.25
CA VAL A 80 -2.32 9.32 -19.62
C VAL A 80 -2.02 8.09 -20.48
N ASP A 81 -1.44 7.04 -19.88
CA ASP A 81 -1.12 5.79 -20.58
C ASP A 81 -2.38 5.00 -21.01
N LYS A 82 -3.47 5.08 -20.23
CA LYS A 82 -4.74 4.40 -20.54
C LYS A 82 -5.50 5.09 -21.67
N ASP A 83 -5.44 6.42 -21.75
CA ASP A 83 -6.09 7.20 -22.82
C ASP A 83 -5.41 7.00 -24.17
N ALA A 84 -4.09 6.76 -24.20
CA ALA A 84 -3.36 6.39 -25.41
C ALA A 84 -3.80 5.02 -25.95
N LYS A 85 -4.01 4.04 -25.06
CA LYS A 85 -4.38 2.66 -25.44
C LYS A 85 -5.83 2.51 -25.91
N LEU A 86 -6.72 3.47 -25.58
CA LEU A 86 -8.09 3.49 -26.08
C LEU A 86 -8.19 4.05 -27.52
N LYS A 87 -7.20 4.82 -27.98
CA LYS A 87 -7.20 5.40 -29.34
C LYS A 87 -6.65 4.46 -30.43
N GLU A 88 -5.92 3.41 -30.08
CA GLU A 88 -5.43 2.41 -31.05
C GLU A 88 -6.46 1.32 -31.40
N LYS A 89 -7.64 1.31 -30.76
CA LYS A 89 -8.72 0.33 -31.01
C LYS A 89 -9.95 0.92 -31.69
N LYS A 90 -9.86 2.14 -32.24
CA LYS A 90 -10.98 2.81 -32.92
C LYS A 90 -10.67 3.06 -34.38
#